data_AF-A0A1M5E818-F1
#
_entry.id   AF-A0A1M5E818-F1
#
_cell.length_a   1.000
_cell.length_b   1.000
_cell.length_c   1.000
_cell.angle_alpha   90.00
_cell.angle_beta   90.00
_cell.angle_gamma   90.00
#
_symmetry.space_group_name_H-M   'P 1'
#
loop_
_entity.id
_entity.type
_entity.pdbx_description
1 polymer ?
#
loop_
_entity_poly.entity_id
_entity_poly.type
_entity_poly.pdbx_seq_one_letter_code
_entity_poly.pdbx_strand_id
1 'polypeptide(L)'
;MRLLRTTTATTVAHAHCDLPCGVYDPAQARIEAESVKAIMEKYQGNDDPVFRTRALIIKEQRAELVKHHLWVLWTDYFKPPHFEKYPQLHELFNKATKAAGAAGGKGEVDPAKGDELLGLIQEIDTIFWETKQAS
;
A
#
# COMPACT_ATOMS: atom_id res chain seq x y z
N MET A 1 11.22 49.39 10.26
CA MET A 1 10.55 48.69 9.15
C MET A 1 10.72 47.20 9.36
N ARG A 2 9.63 46.48 9.62
CA ARG A 2 9.60 45.05 9.98
C ARG A 2 9.74 44.25 8.68
N LEU A 3 10.90 43.65 8.42
CA LEU A 3 11.01 42.68 7.32
C LEU A 3 10.13 41.48 7.65
N LEU A 4 9.09 41.30 6.84
CA LEU A 4 8.26 40.11 6.83
C LEU A 4 9.18 38.91 6.57
N ARG A 5 9.34 38.07 7.60
CA ARG A 5 9.85 36.71 7.45
C ARG A 5 8.87 36.00 6.53
N THR A 6 9.24 35.85 5.27
CA THR A 6 8.53 35.02 4.31
C THR A 6 8.57 33.59 4.84
N THR A 7 7.47 33.17 5.44
CA THR A 7 7.19 31.75 5.72
C THR A 7 6.99 31.07 4.38
N THR A 8 8.09 30.69 3.73
CA THR A 8 8.07 29.81 2.57
C THR A 8 7.36 28.52 2.95
N ALA A 9 6.47 28.10 2.05
CA ALA A 9 5.51 27.02 2.22
C ALA A 9 6.12 25.75 2.84
N THR A 10 5.30 25.12 3.69
CA THR A 10 5.51 23.83 4.35
C THR A 10 6.04 22.77 3.40
N THR A 11 7.15 22.14 3.79
CA THR A 11 7.72 20.94 3.18
C THR A 11 6.65 19.84 3.06
N VAL A 12 6.55 19.17 1.92
CA VAL A 12 5.74 17.96 1.78
C VAL A 12 6.40 16.86 2.61
N ALA A 13 5.72 16.38 3.65
CA ALA A 13 6.15 15.22 4.42
C ALA A 13 5.22 14.04 4.14
N HIS A 14 5.82 12.94 3.68
CA HIS A 14 5.21 11.65 3.42
C HIS A 14 5.97 10.67 4.30
N ALA A 15 5.39 10.17 5.37
CA ALA A 15 6.14 9.54 6.44
C ALA A 15 5.54 8.16 6.79
N HIS A 16 6.28 7.06 6.99
CA HIS A 16 6.99 6.20 6.00
C HIS A 16 8.35 6.64 5.38
N CYS A 17 9.03 7.63 5.96
CA CYS A 17 10.18 8.31 5.35
C CYS A 17 11.57 7.93 5.89
N ASP A 18 11.66 6.92 6.74
CA ASP A 18 12.93 6.44 7.32
C ASP A 18 13.74 7.47 8.17
N LEU A 19 13.12 8.59 8.58
CA LEU A 19 13.61 9.44 9.70
C LEU A 19 13.30 8.84 11.10
N PRO A 20 12.67 7.66 11.17
CA PRO A 20 11.48 7.37 12.00
C PRO A 20 10.65 8.57 12.49
N CYS A 21 9.82 9.13 11.60
CA CYS A 21 8.86 10.18 11.95
C CYS A 21 7.75 9.79 12.96
N GLY A 22 7.55 8.49 13.22
CA GLY A 22 6.48 7.97 14.08
C GLY A 22 5.09 7.86 13.45
N VAL A 23 4.93 8.30 12.20
CA VAL A 23 3.66 8.26 11.45
C VAL A 23 3.70 7.11 10.45
N TYR A 24 2.72 6.21 10.57
CA TYR A 24 2.51 5.06 9.70
C TYR A 24 1.02 4.80 9.62
N ASP A 25 0.53 4.37 8.46
CA ASP A 25 -0.86 3.96 8.27
C ASP A 25 -0.96 2.96 7.10
N PRO A 26 -1.49 1.73 7.33
CA PRO A 26 -1.81 0.78 6.26
C PRO A 26 -2.72 1.33 5.17
N ALA A 27 -3.44 2.43 5.42
CA ALA A 27 -4.23 3.14 4.42
C ALA A 27 -3.44 3.49 3.16
N GLN A 28 -2.13 3.77 3.26
CA GLN A 28 -1.31 4.01 2.06
C GLN A 28 -1.30 2.77 1.14
N ALA A 29 -1.07 1.57 1.67
CA ALA A 29 -1.13 0.35 0.86
C ALA A 29 -2.57 0.05 0.39
N ARG A 30 -3.57 0.26 1.26
CA ARG A 30 -4.99 0.00 0.95
C ARG A 30 -5.50 0.85 -0.21
N ILE A 31 -5.28 2.17 -0.20
CA ILE A 31 -5.77 3.08 -1.25
C ILE A 31 -5.17 2.72 -2.62
N GLU A 32 -3.91 2.29 -2.62
CA GLU A 32 -3.25 1.82 -3.85
C GLU A 32 -3.86 0.50 -4.34
N ALA A 33 -4.17 -0.43 -3.44
CA ALA A 33 -4.82 -1.69 -3.80
C ALA A 33 -6.28 -1.49 -4.26
N GLU A 34 -7.01 -0.55 -3.65
CA GLU A 34 -8.34 -0.12 -4.12
C GLU A 34 -8.27 0.43 -5.55
N SER A 35 -7.22 1.21 -5.85
CA SER A 35 -6.97 1.70 -7.20
C SER A 35 -6.67 0.55 -8.17
N VAL A 36 -5.87 -0.44 -7.78
CA VAL A 36 -5.61 -1.65 -8.58
C VAL A 36 -6.91 -2.38 -8.92
N LYS A 37 -7.76 -2.66 -7.92
CA LYS A 37 -9.05 -3.32 -8.12
C LYS A 37 -9.96 -2.50 -9.03
N ALA A 38 -10.12 -1.20 -8.76
CA ALA A 38 -10.97 -0.33 -9.56
C ALA A 38 -10.50 -0.23 -11.01
N ILE A 39 -9.19 -0.28 -11.26
CA ILE A 39 -8.64 -0.31 -12.63
C ILE A 39 -8.97 -1.65 -13.32
N MET A 40 -8.91 -2.79 -12.61
CA MET A 40 -9.34 -4.08 -13.14
C MET A 40 -10.82 -4.05 -13.54
N GLU A 41 -11.71 -3.50 -12.70
CA GLU A 41 -13.13 -3.36 -13.02
C GLU A 41 -13.35 -2.50 -14.27
N LYS A 42 -12.65 -1.37 -14.36
CA LYS A 42 -12.70 -0.50 -15.53
C LYS A 42 -12.16 -1.17 -16.80
N TYR A 43 -11.13 -2.01 -16.67
CA TYR A 43 -10.56 -2.78 -17.78
C TYR A 43 -11.57 -3.78 -18.35
N GLN A 44 -12.36 -4.43 -17.49
CA GLN A 44 -13.41 -5.36 -17.90
C GLN A 44 -14.60 -4.64 -18.57
N GLY A 45 -14.92 -3.42 -18.11
CA GLY A 45 -16.02 -2.61 -18.63
C GLY A 45 -15.72 -1.82 -19.91
N ASN A 46 -14.51 -1.91 -20.47
CA ASN A 46 -14.12 -1.16 -21.67
C ASN A 46 -13.16 -1.95 -22.57
N ASP A 47 -13.56 -2.20 -23.81
CA ASP A 47 -12.79 -2.94 -24.82
C ASP A 47 -11.88 -2.07 -25.69
N ASP A 48 -11.90 -0.74 -25.56
CA ASP A 48 -11.01 0.15 -26.32
C ASP A 48 -9.53 -0.19 -26.04
N PRO A 49 -8.74 -0.55 -27.07
CA PRO A 49 -7.35 -0.98 -26.87
C PRO A 49 -6.48 0.10 -26.22
N VAL A 50 -6.69 1.38 -26.57
CA VAL A 50 -5.92 2.50 -26.02
C VAL A 50 -6.19 2.67 -24.53
N PHE A 51 -7.46 2.58 -24.13
CA PHE A 51 -7.88 2.59 -22.74
C PHE A 51 -7.27 1.41 -21.96
N ARG A 52 -7.38 0.19 -22.50
CA ARG A 52 -6.84 -1.02 -21.87
C ARG A 52 -5.34 -0.95 -21.66
N THR A 53 -4.58 -0.49 -22.65
CA THR A 53 -3.12 -0.29 -22.50
C THR A 53 -2.80 0.69 -21.37
N ARG A 54 -3.51 1.83 -21.29
CA ARG A 54 -3.30 2.80 -20.21
C ARG A 54 -3.67 2.25 -18.84
N ALA A 55 -4.77 1.49 -18.76
CA ALA A 55 -5.19 0.82 -17.53
C ALA A 55 -4.10 -0.15 -17.03
N LEU A 56 -3.53 -0.98 -17.91
CA LEU A 56 -2.43 -1.88 -17.54
C LEU A 56 -1.21 -1.12 -17.01
N ILE A 57 -0.78 -0.06 -17.70
CA ILE A 57 0.37 0.76 -17.28
C ILE A 57 0.14 1.38 -15.90
N ILE A 58 -1.02 1.99 -15.67
CA ILE A 58 -1.32 2.65 -14.39
C ILE A 58 -1.46 1.62 -13.28
N LYS A 59 -2.16 0.50 -13.52
CA LYS A 59 -2.31 -0.60 -12.56
C LYS A 59 -0.95 -1.12 -12.08
N GLU A 60 -0.01 -1.29 -13.01
CA GLU A 60 1.36 -1.73 -12.73
C GLU A 60 2.08 -0.78 -11.75
N GLN A 61 1.90 0.53 -11.93
CA GLN A 61 2.47 1.56 -11.07
C GLN A 61 1.83 1.56 -9.68
N ARG A 62 0.49 1.47 -9.59
CA ARG A 62 -0.22 1.47 -8.30
C ARG A 62 0.11 0.20 -7.50
N ALA A 63 0.15 -0.95 -8.16
CA ALA A 63 0.54 -2.20 -7.53
C ALA A 63 1.99 -2.19 -7.02
N GLU A 64 2.91 -1.45 -7.67
CA GLU A 64 4.25 -1.25 -7.13
C GLU A 64 4.24 -0.38 -5.86
N LEU A 65 3.39 0.65 -5.81
CA LEU A 65 3.22 1.46 -4.59
C LEU A 65 2.62 0.64 -3.44
N VAL A 66 1.69 -0.27 -3.71
CA VAL A 66 1.21 -1.23 -2.68
C VAL A 66 2.40 -1.97 -2.06
N LYS A 67 3.26 -2.57 -2.89
CA LYS A 67 4.44 -3.31 -2.42
C LYS A 67 5.36 -2.44 -1.59
N HIS A 68 5.67 -1.24 -2.08
CA HIS A 68 6.51 -0.30 -1.36
C HIS A 68 5.96 0.02 0.04
N HIS A 69 4.69 0.38 0.14
CA HIS A 69 4.07 0.71 1.43
C HIS A 69 3.99 -0.49 2.37
N LEU A 70 3.73 -1.69 1.84
CA LEU A 70 3.81 -2.93 2.62
C LEU A 70 5.23 -3.18 3.16
N TRP A 71 6.26 -2.98 2.34
CA TRP A 71 7.65 -3.16 2.78
C TRP A 71 8.03 -2.17 3.85
N VAL A 72 7.67 -0.89 3.72
CA VAL A 72 7.94 0.11 4.75
C VAL A 72 7.28 -0.26 6.08
N LEU A 73 6.05 -0.74 6.08
CA LEU A 73 5.44 -1.23 7.32
C LEU A 73 6.21 -2.42 7.90
N TRP A 74 6.59 -3.36 7.03
CA TRP A 74 7.28 -4.57 7.44
C TRP A 74 8.66 -4.31 8.04
N THR A 75 9.45 -3.43 7.43
CA THR A 75 10.84 -3.17 7.82
C THR A 75 10.95 -2.05 8.85
N ASP A 76 10.12 -1.01 8.75
CA ASP A 76 10.34 0.25 9.48
C ASP A 76 9.34 0.44 10.61
N TYR A 77 8.11 -0.08 10.49
CA TYR A 77 7.10 -0.02 11.56
C TYR A 77 7.19 -1.23 12.50
N PHE A 78 7.03 -2.45 11.99
CA PHE A 78 7.02 -3.65 12.82
C PHE A 78 8.40 -3.90 13.46
N LYS A 79 8.40 -4.50 14.66
CA LYS A 79 9.59 -4.68 15.53
C LYS A 79 9.60 -6.10 16.08
N PRO A 80 10.73 -6.61 16.63
CA PRO A 80 10.81 -7.99 17.11
C PRO A 80 9.65 -8.43 18.03
N PRO A 81 9.19 -7.62 19.01
CA PRO A 81 8.06 -8.01 19.85
C PRO A 81 6.74 -8.21 19.09
N HIS A 82 6.53 -7.48 17.99
CA HIS A 82 5.36 -7.67 17.14
C HIS A 82 5.44 -9.00 16.39
N PHE A 83 6.62 -9.38 15.89
CA PHE A 83 6.81 -10.66 15.20
C PHE A 83 6.74 -11.86 16.15
N GLU A 84 7.16 -11.69 17.41
CA GLU A 84 6.96 -12.70 18.46
C GLU A 84 5.48 -12.90 18.80
N LYS A 85 4.72 -11.80 18.90
CA LYS A 85 3.27 -11.85 19.18
C LYS A 85 2.47 -12.38 17.99
N TYR A 86 2.87 -12.06 16.76
CA TYR A 86 2.20 -12.46 15.52
C TYR A 86 3.17 -13.27 14.64
N PRO A 87 3.41 -14.56 14.94
CA PRO A 87 4.39 -15.38 14.23
C PRO A 87 4.09 -15.56 12.73
N GLN A 88 2.83 -15.35 12.32
CA GLN A 88 2.39 -15.39 10.92
C GLN A 88 2.72 -14.13 10.13
N LEU A 89 3.17 -13.04 10.77
CA LEU A 89 3.23 -11.72 10.15
C LEU A 89 4.23 -11.64 8.98
N HIS A 90 5.38 -12.32 9.08
CA HIS A 90 6.32 -12.41 7.96
C HIS A 90 5.70 -13.04 6.72
N GLU A 91 5.00 -14.16 6.91
CA GLU A 91 4.33 -14.87 5.82
C GLU A 91 3.16 -14.05 5.25
N LEU A 92 2.42 -13.34 6.10
CA LEU A 92 1.35 -12.45 5.68
C LEU A 92 1.86 -11.32 4.77
N PHE A 93 2.95 -10.64 5.16
CA PHE A 93 3.58 -9.62 4.30
C PHE A 93 4.10 -10.20 2.98
N ASN A 94 4.66 -11.42 3.02
CA ASN A 94 5.13 -12.10 1.83
C ASN A 94 3.99 -12.41 0.85
N LYS A 95 2.88 -12.97 1.36
CA LYS A 95 1.66 -13.23 0.59
C LYS A 95 1.07 -11.95 0.01
N ALA A 96 0.92 -10.90 0.80
CA ALA A 96 0.40 -9.61 0.35
C ALA A 96 1.28 -8.99 -0.75
N THR A 97 2.60 -9.04 -0.58
CA THR A 97 3.56 -8.56 -1.60
C THR A 97 3.45 -9.37 -2.90
N LYS A 98 3.32 -10.69 -2.82
CA LYS A 98 3.15 -11.56 -4.00
C LYS A 98 1.81 -11.31 -4.69
N ALA A 99 0.74 -11.13 -3.93
CA ALA A 99 -0.59 -10.80 -4.42
C ALA A 99 -0.61 -9.43 -5.12
N ALA A 100 0.16 -8.44 -4.66
CA ALA A 100 0.35 -7.18 -5.37
C ALA A 100 1.23 -7.34 -6.63
N GLY A 101 2.12 -8.34 -6.64
CA GLY A 101 3.06 -8.61 -7.72
C GLY A 101 2.47 -9.34 -8.93
N ALA A 102 3.34 -10.05 -9.64
CA ALA A 102 3.00 -10.77 -10.87
C ALA A 102 1.95 -11.87 -10.66
N ALA A 103 1.78 -12.39 -9.43
CA ALA A 103 0.78 -13.42 -9.12
C ALA A 103 -0.64 -12.86 -8.91
N GLY A 104 -0.82 -11.54 -9.02
CA GLY A 104 -2.12 -10.88 -8.85
C GLY A 104 -2.14 -9.47 -9.46
N GLY A 105 -2.09 -8.44 -8.61
CA GLY A 105 -2.29 -7.02 -8.95
C GLY A 105 -1.59 -6.53 -10.22
N LYS A 106 -0.37 -6.99 -10.51
CA LYS A 106 0.37 -6.66 -11.74
C LYS A 106 0.01 -7.57 -12.92
N GLY A 107 0.06 -8.89 -12.71
CA GLY A 107 -0.08 -9.88 -13.78
C GLY A 107 -1.51 -10.12 -14.26
N GLU A 108 -2.51 -9.80 -13.45
CA GLU A 108 -3.91 -10.18 -13.70
C GLU A 108 -4.81 -8.98 -13.96
N VAL A 109 -5.98 -9.25 -14.56
CA VAL A 109 -7.03 -8.24 -14.84
C VAL A 109 -8.39 -8.61 -14.25
N ASP A 110 -8.47 -9.70 -13.50
CA ASP A 110 -9.67 -10.10 -12.75
C ASP A 110 -9.78 -9.32 -11.43
N PRO A 111 -10.84 -8.53 -11.21
CA PRO A 111 -11.07 -7.81 -9.95
C PRO A 111 -11.03 -8.69 -8.70
N ALA A 112 -11.31 -9.99 -8.80
CA ALA A 112 -11.19 -10.93 -7.69
C ALA A 112 -9.76 -10.98 -7.11
N LYS A 113 -8.73 -10.76 -7.93
CA LYS A 113 -7.34 -10.62 -7.46
C LYS A 113 -7.10 -9.32 -6.68
N GLY A 114 -7.83 -8.26 -7.02
CA GLY A 114 -7.89 -7.05 -6.22
C GLY A 114 -8.51 -7.29 -4.85
N ASP A 115 -9.57 -8.10 -4.77
CA ASP A 115 -10.21 -8.48 -3.50
C ASP A 115 -9.30 -9.35 -2.62
N GLU A 116 -8.62 -10.34 -3.20
CA GLU A 116 -7.62 -11.14 -2.48
C GLU A 116 -6.53 -10.26 -1.86
N LEU A 117 -6.01 -9.29 -2.64
CA LEU A 117 -5.01 -8.35 -2.17
C LEU A 117 -5.54 -7.47 -1.03
N LEU A 118 -6.75 -6.92 -1.16
CA LEU A 118 -7.37 -6.09 -0.13
C LEU A 118 -7.63 -6.88 1.16
N GLY A 119 -8.02 -8.16 1.07
CA GLY A 119 -8.17 -9.04 2.23
C GLY A 119 -6.87 -9.19 3.02
N LEU A 120 -5.75 -9.45 2.33
CA LEU A 120 -4.44 -9.56 2.97
C LEU A 120 -4.00 -8.23 3.62
N ILE A 121 -4.28 -7.09 2.97
CA ILE A 121 -4.00 -5.77 3.54
C ILE A 121 -4.87 -5.50 4.78
N GLN A 122 -6.13 -5.95 4.78
CA GLN A 122 -7.03 -5.80 5.92
C GLN A 122 -6.56 -6.61 7.15
N GLU A 123 -6.01 -7.81 6.94
CA GLU A 123 -5.38 -8.58 8.03
C GLU A 123 -4.17 -7.82 8.62
N ILE A 124 -3.33 -7.24 7.76
CA ILE A 124 -2.18 -6.41 8.19
C ILE A 124 -2.65 -5.16 8.94
N ASP A 125 -3.69 -4.50 8.45
CA ASP A 125 -4.30 -3.31 9.07
C ASP A 125 -4.83 -3.61 10.48
N THR A 126 -5.53 -4.74 10.63
CA THR A 126 -6.05 -5.19 11.92
C THR A 126 -4.90 -5.37 12.93
N ILE A 127 -3.84 -6.10 12.55
CA ILE A 127 -2.66 -6.30 13.39
C ILE A 127 -1.98 -4.97 13.70
N PHE A 128 -1.85 -4.07 12.73
CA PHE A 128 -1.26 -2.75 12.92
C PHE A 128 -1.99 -1.97 14.03
N TRP A 129 -3.32 -1.87 13.97
CA TRP A 129 -4.08 -1.13 14.98
C TRP A 129 -4.10 -1.82 16.35
N GLU A 130 -4.02 -3.15 16.41
CA GLU A 130 -3.83 -3.86 17.68
C GLU A 130 -2.49 -3.51 18.34
N THR A 131 -1.40 -3.35 17.56
CA THR A 131 -0.10 -2.92 18.12
C THR A 131 -0.14 -1.49 18.64
N LYS A 132 -0.96 -0.61 18.07
CA LYS A 132 -1.15 0.78 18.54
C LYS A 132 -1.93 0.87 19.85
N GLN A 133 -2.83 -0.06 20.13
CA GLN A 133 -3.60 -0.12 21.39
C GLN A 133 -2.79 -0.69 22.55
N ALA A 134 -1.79 -1.52 22.25
CA ALA A 134 -0.87 -2.09 23.25
C ALA A 134 0.33 -1.17 23.55
N SER A 135 0.39 0.02 22.93
CA SER A 135 1.46 1.01 23.06
C SER A 135 1.13 2.11 24.07
#